data_AF-A0A8T1W1T2-F1
#
_entry.id   AF-A0A8T1W1T2-F1
#
_cell.length_a   1.000
_cell.length_b   1.000
_cell.length_c   1.000
_cell.angle_alpha   90.00
_cell.angle_beta   90.00
_cell.angle_gamma   90.00
#
_symmetry.space_group_name_H-M   'P 1'
#
loop_
_entity.id
_entity.type
_entity.pdbx_description
1 polymer ?
#
loop_
_entity_poly.entity_id
_entity_poly.type
_entity_poly.pdbx_seq_one_letter_code
_entity_poly.pdbx_strand_id
1 'polypeptide(L)'
;MQTLAKVSVKIGGINKTSRTNVRVENAEFQFDPEGSFESLCASAEERIIAALAAFNIRTLRPDINLYAKPSQGATQQGWVALTESNWTAVVATVTANFQRRRKDAGPLCLELFAFAVRETQAGDATRRRATRNRIQKAAEDIDDFLAERADVQVGVIART
;
A
#
# COMPACT_ATOMS: atom_id res chain seq x y z
N MET A 1 -10.62 -15.89 23.30
CA MET A 1 -9.19 -15.62 23.00
C MET A 1 -9.10 -14.14 22.68
N GLN A 2 -8.22 -13.38 23.33
CA GLN A 2 -8.05 -11.97 23.00
C GLN A 2 -7.40 -11.86 21.61
N THR A 3 -8.02 -11.10 20.71
CA THR A 3 -7.51 -10.82 19.37
C THR A 3 -7.05 -9.38 19.30
N LEU A 4 -5.78 -9.20 18.94
CA LEU A 4 -5.15 -7.91 18.79
C LEU A 4 -4.87 -7.65 17.32
N ALA A 5 -4.89 -6.38 16.93
CA ALA A 5 -4.32 -5.89 15.69
C ALA A 5 -3.11 -5.02 16.01
N LYS A 6 -2.08 -5.07 15.17
CA LYS A 6 -0.87 -4.25 15.28
C LYS A 6 -0.65 -3.46 14.01
N VAL A 7 -0.65 -2.14 14.11
CA VAL A 7 -0.45 -1.24 12.98
C VAL A 7 1.02 -0.93 12.77
N SER A 8 1.46 -1.03 11.53
CA SER A 8 2.78 -0.61 11.07
C SER A 8 2.63 0.32 9.87
N VAL A 9 3.26 1.49 9.94
CA VAL A 9 3.24 2.46 8.84
C VAL A 9 4.59 2.48 8.14
N LYS A 10 4.57 2.41 6.81
CA LYS A 10 5.76 2.33 5.96
C LYS A 10 5.81 3.49 4.97
N ILE A 11 6.99 4.06 4.78
CA ILE A 11 7.21 5.06 3.73
C ILE A 11 7.62 4.36 2.42
N GLY A 12 6.88 4.60 1.36
CA GLY A 12 7.02 3.97 0.05
C GLY A 12 5.68 3.44 -0.45
N GLY A 13 5.73 2.36 -1.23
CA GLY A 13 4.52 1.66 -1.69
C GLY A 13 4.68 0.16 -1.56
N ILE A 14 3.57 -0.57 -1.61
CA ILE A 14 3.56 -2.03 -1.42
C ILE A 14 4.48 -2.79 -2.38
N ASN A 15 4.68 -2.29 -3.60
CA ASN A 15 5.54 -2.92 -4.61
C ASN A 15 7.04 -2.67 -4.41
N LYS A 16 7.43 -1.87 -3.40
CA LYS A 16 8.82 -1.53 -3.12
C LYS A 16 9.17 -1.94 -1.70
N THR A 17 10.34 -2.54 -1.49
CA THR A 17 10.86 -2.79 -0.14
C THR A 17 10.99 -1.45 0.59
N SER A 18 10.08 -1.18 1.53
CA SER A 18 10.13 0.05 2.30
C SER A 18 11.29 -0.04 3.29
N ARG A 19 12.21 0.91 3.19
CA ARG A 19 13.38 1.03 4.09
C ARG A 19 13.12 1.94 5.29
N THR A 20 11.91 2.49 5.42
CA THR A 20 11.58 3.45 6.48
C THR A 20 10.23 3.10 7.08
N ASN A 21 10.25 2.70 8.35
CA ASN A 21 9.05 2.51 9.15
C ASN A 21 8.80 3.78 9.97
N VAL A 22 7.55 4.22 10.04
CA VAL A 22 7.12 5.31 10.92
C VAL A 22 6.80 4.69 12.28
N ARG A 23 7.24 5.36 13.35
CA ARG A 23 6.91 4.93 14.71
C ARG A 23 5.43 5.17 14.96
N VAL A 24 4.70 4.12 15.33
CA VAL A 24 3.30 4.19 15.70
C VAL A 24 3.22 4.03 17.22
N GLU A 25 2.75 5.07 17.91
CA GLU A 25 2.44 4.98 19.33
C GLU A 25 1.16 4.18 19.54
N ASN A 26 1.11 3.36 20.61
CA ASN A 26 -0.01 2.46 20.90
C ASN A 26 -0.44 1.64 19.66
N ALA A 27 0.55 1.09 18.95
CA ALA A 27 0.38 0.37 17.69
C ALA A 27 -0.54 -0.85 17.81
N GLU A 28 -0.66 -1.43 18.99
CA GLU A 28 -1.48 -2.60 19.29
C GLU A 28 -2.83 -2.18 19.88
N PHE A 29 -3.91 -2.77 19.39
CA PHE A 29 -5.24 -2.55 19.89
C PHE A 29 -6.09 -3.82 19.81
N GLN A 30 -7.05 -3.93 20.70
CA GLN A 30 -8.02 -5.01 20.68
C GLN A 30 -9.11 -4.72 19.66
N PHE A 31 -9.51 -5.74 18.90
CA PHE A 31 -10.66 -5.65 18.01
C PHE A 31 -11.50 -6.93 18.09
N ASP A 32 -12.76 -6.81 17.71
CA ASP A 32 -13.67 -7.94 17.62
C ASP A 32 -13.58 -8.58 16.22
N PRO A 33 -13.14 -9.86 16.10
CA PRO A 33 -13.10 -10.55 14.82
C PRO A 33 -14.48 -10.85 14.22
N GLU A 34 -15.56 -10.76 15.01
CA GLU A 34 -16.95 -10.87 14.54
C GLU A 34 -17.62 -9.49 14.36
N GLY A 35 -16.88 -8.41 14.64
CA GLY A 35 -17.34 -7.03 14.50
C GLY A 35 -17.38 -6.54 13.05
N SER A 36 -17.48 -5.22 12.86
CA SER A 36 -17.48 -4.62 11.52
C SER A 36 -16.08 -4.35 10.99
N PHE A 37 -15.90 -4.52 9.68
CA PHE A 37 -14.68 -4.12 8.98
C PHE A 37 -14.36 -2.63 9.19
N GLU A 38 -15.40 -1.79 9.19
CA GLU A 38 -15.26 -0.35 9.42
C GLU A 38 -14.67 -0.03 10.79
N SER A 39 -15.07 -0.74 11.85
CA SER A 39 -14.53 -0.52 13.21
C SER A 39 -13.03 -0.85 13.29
N LEU A 40 -12.60 -1.93 12.62
CA LEU A 40 -11.19 -2.31 12.50
C LEU A 40 -10.41 -1.22 11.74
N CYS A 41 -10.94 -0.77 10.60
CA CYS A 41 -10.33 0.27 9.79
C CYS A 41 -10.23 1.60 10.54
N ALA A 42 -11.29 2.06 11.21
CA ALA A 42 -11.30 3.30 11.96
C ALA A 42 -10.24 3.29 13.09
N SER A 43 -10.16 2.18 13.84
CA SER A 43 -9.17 2.01 14.92
C SER A 43 -7.73 2.01 14.41
N ALA A 44 -7.49 1.43 13.23
CA ALA A 44 -6.19 1.48 12.57
C ALA A 44 -5.88 2.87 12.01
N GLU A 45 -6.87 3.52 11.39
CA GLU A 45 -6.74 4.82 10.73
C GLU A 45 -6.38 5.92 11.72
N GLU A 46 -7.03 5.94 12.89
CA GLU A 46 -6.71 6.85 13.99
C GLU A 46 -5.21 6.83 14.33
N ARG A 47 -4.64 5.62 14.45
CA ARG A 47 -3.22 5.40 14.77
C ARG A 47 -2.31 5.79 13.61
N ILE A 48 -2.73 5.51 12.37
CA ILE A 48 -1.97 5.87 11.16
C ILE A 48 -1.89 7.39 11.03
N ILE A 49 -3.01 8.09 11.19
CA ILE A 49 -3.08 9.55 11.12
C ILE A 49 -2.21 10.17 12.21
N ALA A 50 -2.34 9.70 13.46
CA ALA A 50 -1.51 10.18 14.56
C ALA A 50 -0.01 9.94 14.30
N ALA A 51 0.37 8.76 13.82
CA ALA A 51 1.76 8.43 13.51
C ALA A 51 2.33 9.28 12.37
N LEU A 52 1.56 9.53 11.31
CA LEU A 52 1.99 10.38 10.19
C LEU A 52 2.04 11.86 10.58
N ALA A 53 1.15 12.34 11.46
CA ALA A 53 1.19 13.70 11.98
C ALA A 53 2.41 13.94 12.89
N ALA A 54 2.78 12.94 13.70
CA ALA A 54 3.99 12.98 14.53
C ALA A 54 5.28 12.75 13.72
N PHE A 55 5.18 12.33 12.46
CA PHE A 55 6.35 12.09 11.62
C PHE A 55 6.96 13.42 11.16
N ASN A 56 8.27 13.57 11.33
CA ASN A 56 9.00 14.81 11.07
C ASN A 56 9.07 15.24 9.59
N ILE A 57 8.58 14.42 8.67
CA ILE A 57 8.58 14.69 7.23
C ILE A 57 7.13 14.70 6.76
N ARG A 58 6.77 15.71 5.96
CA ARG A 58 5.44 15.78 5.35
C ARG A 58 5.21 14.60 4.41
N THR A 59 4.14 13.86 4.68
CA THR A 59 3.74 12.66 3.95
C THR A 59 2.36 12.79 3.35
N LEU A 60 2.13 12.10 2.24
CA LEU A 60 0.81 11.87 1.65
C LEU A 60 0.49 10.38 1.70
N ARG A 61 -0.79 10.05 1.84
CA ARG A 61 -1.27 8.67 1.77
C ARG A 61 -2.17 8.49 0.54
N PRO A 62 -1.60 8.22 -0.64
CA PRO A 62 -2.40 8.00 -1.86
C PRO A 62 -3.14 6.66 -1.83
N ASP A 63 -2.64 5.71 -1.05
CA ASP A 63 -3.23 4.39 -0.88
C ASP A 63 -3.81 4.25 0.54
N ILE A 64 -5.13 4.29 0.62
CA ILE A 64 -5.88 4.20 1.88
C ILE A 64 -6.11 2.76 2.34
N ASN A 65 -5.65 1.76 1.58
CA ASN A 65 -5.82 0.37 1.94
C ASN A 65 -5.00 0.00 3.19
N LEU A 66 -5.52 -0.95 3.94
CA LEU A 66 -4.80 -1.67 4.98
C LEU A 66 -4.40 -3.04 4.45
N TYR A 67 -3.14 -3.40 4.63
CA TYR A 67 -2.62 -4.68 4.19
C TYR A 67 -2.39 -5.59 5.39
N ALA A 68 -2.90 -6.82 5.31
CA ALA A 68 -2.64 -7.83 6.32
C ALA A 68 -1.57 -8.80 5.85
N LYS A 69 -0.78 -9.29 6.80
CA LYS A 69 0.18 -10.36 6.57
C LYS A 69 -0.48 -11.71 6.90
N PRO A 70 -0.82 -12.55 5.90
CA PRO A 70 -1.61 -13.77 6.13
C PRO A 70 -0.82 -14.88 6.85
N SER A 71 0.52 -14.83 6.79
CA SER A 71 1.40 -15.77 7.50
C SER A 71 2.73 -15.10 7.90
N GLN A 72 3.36 -15.54 8.99
CA GLN A 72 4.62 -14.90 9.43
C GLN A 72 5.77 -14.94 8.41
N GLY A 73 5.79 -15.90 7.49
CA GLY A 73 6.79 -15.99 6.43
C GLY A 73 6.45 -15.20 5.17
N ALA A 74 5.26 -14.61 5.07
CA ALA A 74 4.85 -13.87 3.89
C ALA A 74 5.71 -12.61 3.70
N THR A 75 6.34 -12.53 2.53
CA THR A 75 7.03 -11.32 2.07
C THR A 75 6.00 -10.23 1.77
N GLN A 76 6.45 -8.98 1.65
CA GLN A 76 5.58 -7.83 1.38
C GLN A 76 4.71 -7.99 0.12
N GLN A 77 5.20 -8.70 -0.90
CA GLN A 77 4.43 -9.02 -2.11
C GLN A 77 3.27 -10.00 -1.85
N GLY A 78 3.36 -10.79 -0.79
CA GLY A 78 2.31 -11.71 -0.35
C GLY A 78 1.37 -11.11 0.69
N TRP A 79 1.45 -9.82 0.99
CA TRP A 79 0.48 -9.14 1.86
C TRP A 79 -0.79 -8.85 1.08
N VAL A 80 -1.93 -8.99 1.76
CA VAL A 80 -3.25 -8.92 1.13
C VAL A 80 -3.92 -7.63 1.56
N ALA A 81 -4.41 -6.85 0.59
CA ALA A 81 -5.26 -5.69 0.88
C ALA A 81 -6.56 -6.17 1.53
N LEU A 82 -6.88 -5.65 2.71
CA LEU A 82 -8.12 -5.94 3.39
C LEU A 82 -9.27 -5.19 2.73
N THR A 83 -10.35 -5.91 2.50
CA THR A 83 -11.64 -5.39 2.03
C THR A 83 -12.74 -5.94 2.93
N GLU A 84 -13.90 -5.31 2.90
CA GLU A 84 -15.09 -5.79 3.60
C GLU A 84 -15.45 -7.24 3.22
N SER A 85 -15.19 -7.63 1.98
CA SER A 85 -15.46 -8.98 1.46
C SER A 85 -14.43 -10.04 1.85
N ASN A 86 -13.21 -9.66 2.26
CA ASN A 86 -12.12 -10.65 2.46
C ASN A 86 -11.55 -10.68 3.89
N TRP A 87 -11.80 -9.65 4.72
CA TRP A 87 -11.06 -9.49 5.97
C TRP A 87 -11.30 -10.63 6.96
N THR A 88 -12.53 -11.14 7.07
CA THR A 88 -12.86 -12.30 7.93
C THR A 88 -12.11 -13.55 7.51
N ALA A 89 -11.99 -13.82 6.20
CA ALA A 89 -11.23 -14.95 5.68
C ALA A 89 -9.73 -14.83 5.96
N VAL A 90 -9.19 -13.61 5.90
CA VAL A 90 -7.80 -13.33 6.28
C VAL A 90 -7.60 -13.55 7.79
N VAL A 91 -8.50 -13.04 8.64
CA VAL A 91 -8.46 -13.27 10.10
C VAL A 91 -8.51 -14.76 10.42
N ALA A 92 -9.40 -15.52 9.77
CA ALA A 92 -9.49 -16.97 9.93
C ALA A 92 -8.18 -17.68 9.53
N THR A 93 -7.56 -17.25 8.43
CA THR A 93 -6.26 -17.78 7.98
C THR A 93 -5.15 -17.52 9.01
N VAL A 94 -5.06 -16.29 9.51
CA VAL A 94 -4.08 -15.89 10.53
C VAL A 94 -4.31 -16.68 11.83
N THR A 95 -5.58 -16.85 12.23
CA THR A 95 -5.99 -17.65 13.39
C THR A 95 -5.57 -19.11 13.26
N ALA A 96 -5.87 -19.75 12.14
CA ALA A 96 -5.48 -21.14 11.88
C ALA A 96 -3.95 -21.31 11.90
N ASN A 97 -3.22 -20.37 11.31
CA ASN A 97 -1.77 -20.37 11.32
C ASN A 97 -1.18 -20.19 12.73
N PHE A 98 -1.80 -19.34 13.55
CA PHE A 98 -1.42 -19.16 14.96
C PHE A 98 -1.67 -20.43 15.78
N GLN A 99 -2.87 -21.03 15.68
CA GLN A 99 -3.23 -22.25 16.40
C GLN A 99 -2.31 -23.44 16.08
N ARG A 100 -1.87 -23.57 14.82
CA ARG A 100 -0.91 -24.61 14.42
C ARG A 100 0.45 -24.48 15.09
N ARG A 101 0.83 -23.29 15.54
CA ARG A 101 2.16 -23.04 16.09
C ARG A 101 2.33 -23.43 17.54
N ARG A 102 1.23 -23.65 18.28
CA ARG A 102 1.08 -24.27 19.64
C ARG A 102 2.07 -23.87 20.77
N LYS A 103 3.15 -23.14 20.50
CA LYS A 103 4.18 -22.71 21.47
C LYS A 103 4.05 -21.24 21.85
N ASP A 104 3.30 -20.44 21.09
CA ASP A 104 3.07 -19.03 21.41
C ASP A 104 1.86 -18.93 22.35
N ALA A 105 2.12 -18.70 23.64
CA ALA A 105 1.10 -18.49 24.67
C ALA A 105 0.49 -17.07 24.67
N GLY A 106 0.87 -16.23 23.70
CA GLY A 106 0.40 -14.85 23.58
C GLY A 106 -0.97 -14.72 22.92
N PRO A 107 -1.56 -13.50 22.90
CA PRO A 107 -2.76 -13.24 22.13
C PRO A 107 -2.51 -13.39 20.63
N LEU A 108 -3.56 -13.72 19.87
CA LEU A 108 -3.52 -13.67 18.41
C LEU A 108 -3.29 -12.22 17.98
N CYS A 109 -2.28 -11.98 17.15
CA CYS A 109 -1.97 -10.64 16.64
C CYS A 109 -2.06 -10.60 15.11
N LEU A 110 -3.00 -9.81 14.59
CA LEU A 110 -3.13 -9.47 13.17
C LEU A 110 -2.21 -8.29 12.84
N GLU A 111 -1.18 -8.53 12.03
CA GLU A 111 -0.28 -7.46 11.58
C GLU A 111 -0.90 -6.69 10.40
N LEU A 112 -1.14 -5.40 10.61
CA LEU A 112 -1.71 -4.45 9.65
C LEU A 112 -0.64 -3.47 9.17
N PHE A 113 -0.60 -3.23 7.87
CA PHE A 113 0.37 -2.37 7.23
C PHE A 113 -0.32 -1.28 6.40
N ALA A 114 0.12 -0.04 6.59
CA ALA A 114 -0.26 1.09 5.77
C ALA A 114 0.96 1.71 5.09
N PHE A 115 0.76 2.29 3.90
CA PHE A 115 1.83 2.89 3.12
C PHE A 115 1.57 4.38 2.89
N ALA A 116 2.58 5.20 3.14
CA ALA A 116 2.58 6.63 2.85
C ALA A 116 3.80 7.00 1.99
N VAL A 117 3.74 8.09 1.25
CA VAL A 117 4.87 8.61 0.46
C VAL A 117 5.27 9.97 0.99
N ARG A 118 6.56 10.34 0.84
CA ARG A 118 7.00 11.71 1.14
C ARG A 118 6.41 12.66 0.11
N GLU A 119 5.92 13.82 0.53
CA GLU A 119 5.31 14.79 -0.38
C GLU A 119 6.30 15.27 -1.48
N THR A 120 7.59 15.41 -1.15
CA THR A 120 8.63 15.73 -2.14
C THR A 120 8.80 14.67 -3.23
N GLN A 121 8.44 13.42 -2.95
CA GLN A 121 8.42 12.31 -3.91
C GLN A 121 7.04 12.12 -4.55
N ALA A 122 5.98 12.77 -4.05
CA ALA A 122 4.65 12.61 -4.62
C ALA A 122 4.61 13.13 -6.06
N GLY A 123 5.28 14.25 -6.36
CA GLY A 123 5.41 14.77 -7.73
C GLY A 123 6.20 13.85 -8.69
N ASP A 124 7.04 12.96 -8.16
CA ASP A 124 7.86 12.01 -8.92
C ASP A 124 7.19 10.61 -9.01
N ALA A 125 6.36 10.26 -8.03
CA ALA A 125 5.55 9.04 -8.03
C ALA A 125 4.40 9.08 -9.05
N THR A 126 3.86 10.27 -9.35
CA THR A 126 2.87 10.47 -10.44
C THR A 126 3.52 10.68 -11.81
N ARG A 127 4.80 11.04 -11.90
CA ARG A 127 5.54 11.03 -13.18
C ARG A 127 6.07 9.63 -13.46
N ARG A 128 5.24 8.81 -14.09
CA ARG A 128 5.76 7.63 -14.81
C ARG A 128 6.67 8.12 -15.94
N ARG A 129 7.97 8.25 -15.67
CA ARG A 129 8.96 8.48 -16.72
C ARG A 129 8.91 7.27 -17.66
N ALA A 130 8.45 7.48 -18.89
CA ALA A 130 8.47 6.43 -19.90
C ALA A 130 9.93 5.94 -20.06
N THR A 131 10.12 4.63 -20.12
CA THR A 131 11.44 4.05 -20.38
C THR A 131 11.87 4.45 -21.79
N ARG A 132 13.18 4.64 -22.01
CA ARG A 132 13.74 5.05 -23.32
C ARG A 132 13.18 4.21 -24.47
N ASN A 133 13.03 2.91 -24.26
CA ASN A 133 12.47 1.99 -25.26
C ASN A 133 10.98 2.23 -25.57
N ARG A 134 10.18 2.65 -24.58
CA ARG A 134 8.76 2.98 -24.81
C ARG A 134 8.59 4.32 -25.52
N ILE A 135 9.47 5.28 -25.24
CA ILE A 135 9.50 6.56 -25.96
C ILE A 135 9.91 6.32 -27.41
N GLN A 136 10.95 5.51 -27.63
CA GLN A 136 11.43 5.15 -28.96
C GLN A 136 10.33 4.45 -29.77
N LYS A 137 9.69 3.43 -29.18
CA LYS A 137 8.60 2.70 -29.83
C LYS A 137 7.42 3.60 -30.17
N ALA A 138 7.03 4.49 -29.25
CA ALA A 138 5.94 5.44 -29.52
C ALA A 138 6.31 6.44 -30.63
N ALA A 139 7.57 6.83 -30.76
CA ALA A 139 8.01 7.67 -31.87
C ALA A 139 7.94 6.93 -33.20
N GLU A 140 8.39 5.68 -33.25
CA GLU A 140 8.29 4.80 -34.42
C GLU A 140 6.82 4.58 -34.83
N ASP A 141 5.95 4.24 -33.87
CA ASP A 141 4.51 4.04 -34.13
C ASP A 141 3.83 5.33 -34.64
N ILE A 142 4.28 6.51 -34.20
CA ILE A 142 3.76 7.82 -34.68
C ILE A 142 4.28 8.10 -36.09
N ASP A 143 5.56 7.86 -36.36
CA ASP A 143 6.16 8.08 -37.69
C ASP A 143 5.51 7.17 -38.73
N ASP A 144 5.27 5.89 -38.40
CA ASP A 144 4.56 4.94 -39.27
C ASP A 144 3.12 5.41 -39.55
N PHE A 145 2.39 5.86 -38.51
CA PHE A 145 1.03 6.39 -38.66
C PHE A 145 0.98 7.63 -39.56
N LEU A 146 1.95 8.53 -39.45
CA LEU A 146 2.04 9.73 -40.30
C LEU A 146 2.46 9.39 -41.73
N ALA A 147 3.30 8.38 -41.92
CA ALA A 147 3.68 7.89 -43.25
C ALA A 147 2.48 7.28 -44.00
N GLU A 148 1.59 6.58 -43.29
CA GLU A 148 0.36 6.02 -43.85
C GLU A 148 -0.74 7.07 -44.09
N ARG A 149 -0.64 8.25 -43.47
CA ARG A 149 -1.65 9.32 -43.54
C ARG A 149 -1.07 10.67 -43.98
N ALA A 150 -0.78 10.76 -45.27
CA ALA A 150 -0.31 12.00 -45.91
C ALA A 150 -1.31 13.18 -45.83
N ASP A 151 -2.55 12.93 -45.42
CA ASP A 151 -3.58 13.93 -45.16
C ASP A 151 -3.41 14.65 -43.80
N VAL A 152 -2.60 14.11 -42.90
CA VAL A 152 -2.39 14.65 -41.55
C VAL A 152 -1.13 15.54 -41.52
N GLN A 153 -1.31 16.86 -41.47
CA GLN A 153 -0.22 17.82 -41.29
C GLN A 153 -0.05 18.19 -39.81
N VAL A 154 1.13 17.90 -39.25
CA VAL A 154 1.48 18.31 -37.88
C VAL A 154 2.17 19.68 -37.94
N GLY A 155 1.51 20.71 -37.40
CA GLY A 155 2.05 22.07 -37.36
C GLY A 155 3.23 22.23 -36.40
N VAL A 156 4.06 23.27 -36.62
CA VAL A 156 5.18 23.61 -35.73
C VAL A 156 4.63 23.98 -34.35
N ILE A 157 5.00 23.20 -33.32
CA ILE A 157 4.69 23.53 -31.94
C ILE A 157 5.52 24.76 -31.57
N ALA A 158 4.85 25.90 -31.38
CA ALA A 158 5.48 27.10 -30.85
C ALA A 158 6.02 26.80 -29.45
N ARG A 159 7.34 26.91 -29.29
CA ARG A 159 8.00 26.82 -27.98
C ARG A 159 7.95 28.20 -27.35
N THR A 160 7.05 28.41 -26.40
CA THR A 160 7.10 29.52 -25.46
C THR A 160 8.07 29.23 -24.32
#